data_AF-A0A414WS91-F1
#
_entry.id   AF-A0A414WS91-F1
#
_cell.length_a   1.000
_cell.length_b   1.000
_cell.length_c   1.000
_cell.angle_alpha   90.00
_cell.angle_beta   90.00
_cell.angle_gamma   90.00
#
_symmetry.space_group_name_H-M   'P 1'
#
loop_
_entity.id
_entity.type
_entity.pdbx_description
1 polymer ?
#
loop_
_entity_poly.entity_id
_entity_poly.type
_entity_poly.pdbx_seq_one_letter_code
_entity_poly.pdbx_strand_id
1 'polypeptide(L)' 'MAKIENEVEHDAICQRIEELLPLTDDETPLTDPRLIELRILSELVIEYEEEHYSIKKN' A
#
# COMPACT_ATOMS: atom_id res chain seq x y z
N MET A 1 -8.32 7.47 -9.06
CA MET A 1 -8.36 6.10 -8.54
C MET A 1 -9.13 6.11 -7.23
N ALA A 2 -9.38 4.96 -6.60
CA ALA A 2 -9.82 4.97 -5.20
C ALA A 2 -8.77 5.70 -4.34
N LYS A 3 -9.16 6.26 -3.21
CA LYS A 3 -8.28 7.00 -2.28
C LYS A 3 -8.60 6.55 -0.86
N ILE A 4 -7.62 6.59 0.01
CA ILE A 4 -7.79 6.41 1.46
C ILE A 4 -8.32 7.72 2.03
N GLU A 5 -9.44 7.67 2.73
CA GLU A 5 -10.11 8.89 3.24
C GLU A 5 -9.86 9.14 4.73
N ASN A 6 -9.40 8.13 5.47
CA ASN A 6 -9.24 8.21 6.93
C ASN A 6 -8.20 7.20 7.47
N GLU A 7 -7.79 7.39 8.72
CA GLU A 7 -6.81 6.54 9.40
C GLU A 7 -7.27 5.08 9.54
N VAL A 8 -8.58 4.82 9.66
CA VAL A 8 -9.08 3.44 9.79
C VAL A 8 -8.89 2.65 8.49
N GLU A 9 -9.16 3.28 7.35
CA GLU A 9 -8.88 2.71 6.03
C GLU A 9 -7.38 2.54 5.78
N HIS A 10 -6.58 3.54 6.17
CA HIS A 10 -5.12 3.47 6.13
C HIS A 10 -4.59 2.25 6.90
N ASP A 11 -4.98 2.12 8.16
CA ASP A 11 -4.50 1.04 9.03
C ASP A 11 -4.93 -0.34 8.53
N ALA A 12 -6.16 -0.47 8.02
CA ALA A 12 -6.63 -1.71 7.43
C ALA A 12 -5.84 -2.09 6.17
N ILE A 13 -5.51 -1.11 5.32
CA ILE A 13 -4.71 -1.34 4.12
C ILE A 13 -3.26 -1.70 4.48
N CYS A 14 -2.66 -1.02 5.46
CA CYS A 14 -1.34 -1.35 5.98
C CYS A 14 -1.27 -2.78 6.53
N GLN A 15 -2.27 -3.22 7.30
CA GLN A 15 -2.36 -4.60 7.77
C GLN A 15 -2.43 -5.59 6.60
N ARG A 16 -3.19 -5.28 5.55
CA ARG A 16 -3.27 -6.14 4.37
C ARG A 16 -1.94 -6.22 3.62
N ILE A 17 -1.21 -5.12 3.53
CA ILE A 17 0.15 -5.09 2.97
C ILE A 17 1.05 -6.01 3.78
N GLU A 18 1.04 -5.91 5.12
CA GLU A 18 1.84 -6.78 5.99
C GLU A 18 1.53 -8.27 5.81
N GLU A 19 0.27 -8.63 5.58
CA GLU A 19 -0.13 -10.01 5.26
C GLU A 19 0.39 -10.49 3.90
N LEU A 20 0.45 -9.60 2.90
CA LEU A 20 0.87 -9.91 1.53
C LEU A 20 2.39 -10.00 1.39
N LEU A 21 3.15 -9.20 2.14
CA LEU A 21 4.61 -9.15 2.09
C LEU A 21 5.30 -10.54 2.17
N PRO A 22 4.97 -11.46 3.09
CA PRO A 22 5.60 -12.77 3.14
C PRO A 22 5.12 -13.74 2.04
N LEU A 23 4.06 -13.37 1.30
CA LEU A 23 3.46 -14.20 0.25
C LEU A 23 3.94 -13.84 -1.16
N THR A 24 4.74 -12.77 -1.26
CA THR A 24 5.30 -12.25 -2.51
C THR A 24 6.80 -12.04 -2.35
N ASP A 25 7.57 -12.37 -3.37
CA ASP A 25 9.02 -12.23 -3.44
C ASP A 25 9.47 -11.84 -4.86
N ASP A 26 10.78 -11.74 -5.07
CA ASP A 26 11.36 -11.36 -6.37
C ASP A 26 11.08 -12.37 -7.50
N GLU A 27 10.73 -13.62 -7.16
CA GLU A 27 10.39 -14.68 -8.11
C GLU A 27 8.89 -14.72 -8.41
N THR A 28 8.08 -13.95 -7.66
CA THR A 28 6.63 -13.91 -7.83
C THR A 28 6.29 -13.26 -9.19
N PRO A 29 5.53 -13.95 -10.07
CA PRO A 29 5.19 -13.40 -11.37
C PRO A 29 4.45 -12.06 -11.27
N LEU A 30 4.75 -11.12 -12.16
CA LEU A 30 4.07 -9.82 -12.22
C LEU A 30 2.56 -9.90 -12.50
N THR A 31 2.10 -11.05 -12.97
CA THR A 31 0.67 -11.36 -13.18
C THR A 31 0.02 -12.04 -11.98
N ASP A 32 0.78 -12.34 -10.92
CA ASP A 32 0.24 -12.91 -9.69
C ASP A 32 -0.71 -11.90 -9.03
N PRO A 33 -1.95 -12.28 -8.72
CA PRO A 33 -2.92 -11.36 -8.16
C PRO A 33 -2.47 -10.74 -6.84
N ARG A 34 -1.68 -11.45 -6.02
CA ARG A 34 -1.19 -10.96 -4.73
C ARG A 34 -0.17 -9.85 -4.91
N LEU A 35 0.70 -9.97 -5.91
CA LEU A 35 1.69 -8.95 -6.23
C LEU A 35 1.03 -7.71 -6.86
N ILE A 36 0.01 -7.92 -7.69
CA ILE A 36 -0.82 -6.82 -8.23
C ILE A 36 -1.54 -6.09 -7.09
N GLU A 37 -2.18 -6.84 -6.17
CA GLU A 37 -2.86 -6.29 -5.00
C GLU A 37 -1.88 -5.49 -4.13
N LEU A 38 -0.74 -6.08 -3.76
CA LEU A 38 0.28 -5.43 -2.95
C LEU A 38 0.74 -4.10 -3.56
N ARG A 39 0.98 -4.06 -4.88
CA ARG A 39 1.41 -2.84 -5.56
C ARG A 39 0.33 -1.75 -5.50
N ILE A 40 -0.92 -2.10 -5.79
CA ILE A 40 -2.03 -1.13 -5.77
C ILE A 40 -2.23 -0.58 -4.35
N LEU A 41 -2.21 -1.45 -3.34
CA LEU A 41 -2.38 -1.03 -1.94
C LEU A 41 -1.22 -0.14 -1.48
N SER A 42 0.02 -0.48 -1.86
CA SER A 42 1.19 0.34 -1.55
C SER A 42 1.09 1.73 -2.17
N GLU A 43 0.62 1.85 -3.41
CA GLU A 43 0.40 3.15 -4.06
C GLU A 43 -0.61 4.00 -3.29
N LEU A 44 -1.71 3.40 -2.82
CA LEU A 44 -2.73 4.10 -2.03
C LEU A 44 -2.19 4.62 -0.69
N VAL A 45 -1.36 3.84 0.00
CA VAL A 45 -0.73 4.25 1.26
C VAL A 45 0.24 5.40 1.02
N ILE A 46 1.08 5.31 -0.02
CA ILE A 46 2.03 6.39 -0.37
C ILE A 46 1.28 7.70 -0.61
N GLU A 47 0.21 7.69 -1.41
CA GLU A 47 -0.58 8.90 -1.69
C GLU A 47 -1.18 9.50 -0.41
N TYR A 48 -1.71 8.65 0.48
CA TYR A 48 -2.27 9.09 1.76
C TYR A 48 -1.21 9.71 2.67
N GLU A 49 -0.08 9.02 2.85
CA GLU A 49 1.01 9.47 3.72
C GLU A 49 1.68 10.73 3.19
N GLU A 50 1.83 10.86 1.87
CA GLU A 50 2.34 12.09 1.26
C GLU A 50 1.42 13.28 1.53
N GLU A 51 0.10 13.09 1.55
CA GLU A 51 -0.84 14.17 1.85
C GLU A 51 -0.92 14.51 3.34
N HIS A 52 -0.84 13.50 4.22
CA HIS A 52 -1.16 13.64 5.64
C HIS A 52 0.07 13.75 6.55
N TYR A 53 1.19 13.12 6.16
CA TYR A 53 2.41 13.01 6.97
C TYR A 53 3.67 13.55 6.30
N SER A 54 3.58 14.12 5.08
CA SER A 54 4.73 14.76 4.44
C SER A 54 5.36 15.83 5.34
N ILE A 55 6.50 15.47 5.92
CA ILE A 55 7.38 16.44 6.56
C ILE A 55 7.86 17.35 5.43
N LYS A 56 7.46 18.64 5.47
CA LYS A 56 8.05 19.65 4.58
C LYS A 56 9.57 19.53 4.69
N LYS A 57 10.22 19.01 3.64
CA LYS A 57 11.67 19.09 3.47
C LYS A 57 12.00 20.58 3.35
N ASN A 58 12.46 21.17 4.46
CA ASN A 58 12.95 22.53 4.55
C ASN A 58 14.45 22.57 4.21
#